data_AF-A0A819YFF2-F1
#
_entry.id   AF-A0A819YFF2-F1
#
_cell.length_a   1.000
_cell.length_b   1.000
_cell.length_c   1.000
_cell.angle_alpha   90.00
_cell.angle_beta   90.00
_cell.angle_gamma   90.00
#
_symmetry.space_group_name_H-M   'P 1'
#
loop_
_entity.id
_entity.type
_entity.pdbx_description
1 polymer ?
#
loop_
_entity_poly.entity_id
_entity_poly.type
_entity_poly.pdbx_seq_one_letter_code
_entity_poly.pdbx_strand_id
1 'polypeptide(L)'
;MEMILTNVTTIEKEIKMNLIRSLAISSFNCLISVLICTQTEAKLYKAFIFDANVSKDEYIFENIIDPDYKYTFPLELERYYKKDKRRLLNILCKKILTSSNSDNQLHQQRSSTTSRYLPSQYLFTSSLRDELAIFDFTSV
;
A
#
# COMPACT_ATOMS: atom_id res chain seq x y z
N MET A 1 -49.07 1.90 2.12
CA MET A 1 -48.73 0.50 1.75
C MET A 1 -47.74 0.45 0.58
N GLU A 2 -47.91 1.28 -0.45
CA GLU A 2 -46.97 1.35 -1.60
C GLU A 2 -45.53 1.76 -1.23
N MET A 3 -45.36 2.71 -0.30
CA MET A 3 -44.02 3.19 0.12
C MET A 3 -43.15 2.13 0.80
N ILE A 4 -43.77 1.12 1.43
CA ILE A 4 -43.06 0.00 2.06
C ILE A 4 -42.63 -1.00 0.99
N LEU A 5 -43.50 -1.24 0.00
CA LEU A 5 -43.20 -2.13 -1.13
C LEU A 5 -42.05 -1.58 -1.98
N THR A 6 -42.02 -0.27 -2.25
CA THR A 6 -40.92 0.37 -2.98
C THR A 6 -39.59 0.24 -2.24
N ASN A 7 -39.59 0.40 -0.91
CA ASN A 7 -38.40 0.29 -0.08
C ASN A 7 -37.86 -1.15 -0.01
N VAL A 8 -38.74 -2.15 0.02
CA VAL A 8 -38.33 -3.56 -0.06
C VAL A 8 -37.69 -3.85 -1.42
N THR A 9 -38.27 -3.35 -2.50
CA THR A 9 -37.69 -3.55 -3.85
C THR A 9 -36.36 -2.82 -4.07
N THR A 10 -36.11 -1.69 -3.41
CA THR A 10 -34.79 -1.02 -3.47
C THR A 10 -33.73 -1.76 -2.66
N ILE A 11 -34.08 -2.28 -1.48
CA ILE A 11 -33.16 -3.09 -0.67
C ILE A 11 -32.77 -4.38 -1.41
N GLU A 12 -33.73 -5.06 -2.03
CA GLU A 12 -33.44 -6.26 -2.83
C GLU A 12 -32.53 -5.96 -4.04
N LYS A 13 -32.73 -4.79 -4.68
CA LYS A 13 -31.85 -4.32 -5.76
C LYS A 13 -30.43 -4.06 -5.24
N GLU A 14 -30.27 -3.38 -4.11
CA GLU A 14 -28.95 -3.12 -3.52
C GLU A 14 -28.22 -4.42 -3.14
N ILE A 15 -28.92 -5.38 -2.53
CA ILE A 15 -28.34 -6.69 -2.17
C ILE A 15 -27.87 -7.42 -3.43
N LYS A 16 -28.69 -7.44 -4.48
CA LYS A 16 -28.34 -8.07 -5.76
C LYS A 16 -27.11 -7.41 -6.39
N MET A 17 -27.04 -6.08 -6.40
CA MET A 17 -25.90 -5.34 -6.95
C MET A 17 -24.62 -5.62 -6.15
N ASN A 18 -24.70 -5.70 -4.82
CA ASN A 18 -23.58 -6.05 -3.96
C ASN A 18 -23.05 -7.47 -4.20
N LEU A 19 -23.94 -8.44 -4.41
CA LEU A 19 -23.55 -9.81 -4.74
C LEU A 19 -22.88 -9.91 -6.10
N ILE A 20 -23.43 -9.26 -7.13
CA ILE A 20 -22.86 -9.22 -8.48
C ILE A 20 -21.47 -8.58 -8.44
N ARG A 21 -21.31 -7.47 -7.71
CA ARG A 21 -20.03 -6.81 -7.52
C ARG A 21 -19.01 -7.70 -6.81
N SER A 22 -19.41 -8.41 -5.76
CA SER A 22 -18.53 -9.36 -5.07
C SER A 22 -18.04 -10.48 -5.98
N LEU A 23 -18.93 -10.99 -6.84
CA LEU A 23 -18.57 -11.98 -7.86
C LEU A 23 -17.58 -11.40 -8.87
N ALA A 24 -17.83 -10.19 -9.39
CA ALA A 24 -16.93 -9.51 -10.31
C ALA A 24 -15.53 -9.30 -9.71
N ILE A 25 -15.45 -8.85 -8.45
CA ILE A 25 -14.19 -8.71 -7.70
C ILE A 25 -13.46 -10.06 -7.59
N SER A 26 -14.18 -11.12 -7.25
CA SER A 26 -13.59 -12.46 -7.11
C SER A 26 -13.03 -12.98 -8.44
N SER A 27 -13.81 -12.84 -9.53
CA SER A 27 -13.38 -13.22 -10.87
C SER A 27 -12.17 -12.41 -11.34
N PHE A 28 -12.13 -11.10 -11.06
CA PHE A 28 -11.01 -10.23 -11.41
C PHE A 28 -9.73 -10.60 -10.65
N ASN A 29 -9.82 -10.87 -9.34
CA ASN A 29 -8.69 -11.32 -8.55
C ASN A 29 -8.16 -12.70 -9.00
N CYS A 30 -9.06 -13.59 -9.41
CA CYS A 30 -8.71 -14.89 -9.98
C CYS A 30 -7.97 -14.70 -11.31
N LEU A 31 -8.49 -13.86 -12.21
CA LEU A 31 -7.84 -13.52 -13.48
C LEU A 31 -6.42 -12.99 -13.26
N ILE A 32 -6.24 -12.04 -12.34
CA ILE A 32 -4.91 -11.47 -12.02
C ILE A 32 -3.95 -12.56 -11.54
N SER A 33 -4.42 -13.45 -10.66
CA SER A 33 -3.59 -14.51 -10.10
C SER A 33 -3.12 -15.49 -11.17
N VAL A 34 -4.00 -15.86 -12.11
CA VAL A 34 -3.63 -16.68 -13.27
C VAL A 34 -2.64 -15.94 -14.17
N LEU A 35 -2.90 -14.67 -14.47
CA LEU A 35 -2.08 -13.86 -15.38
C LEU A 35 -0.64 -13.70 -14.86
N ILE A 36 -0.48 -13.50 -13.55
CA ILE A 36 0.84 -13.43 -12.89
C ILE A 36 1.62 -14.73 -13.05
N CYS A 37 0.94 -15.88 -13.01
CA CYS A 37 1.59 -17.19 -13.15
C CYS A 37 1.90 -17.56 -14.60
N THR A 38 1.09 -17.11 -15.57
CA THR A 38 1.21 -17.53 -16.96
C THR A 38 2.01 -16.57 -17.83
N GLN A 39 1.97 -15.27 -17.54
CA GLN A 39 2.43 -14.24 -18.48
C GLN A 39 3.40 -13.24 -17.87
N THR A 40 4.48 -12.95 -18.59
CA THR A 40 5.50 -11.95 -18.21
C THR A 40 5.48 -10.70 -19.09
N GLU A 41 4.79 -10.74 -20.23
CA GLU A 41 4.74 -9.62 -21.17
C GLU A 41 3.72 -8.54 -20.80
N ALA A 42 4.19 -7.30 -20.63
CA ALA A 42 3.37 -6.14 -20.29
C ALA A 42 2.21 -5.86 -21.27
N LYS A 43 2.35 -6.24 -22.55
CA LYS A 43 1.31 -6.03 -23.57
C LYS A 43 0.03 -6.82 -23.27
N LEU A 44 0.17 -8.00 -22.68
CA LEU A 44 -0.96 -8.86 -22.35
C LEU A 44 -1.66 -8.41 -21.08
N TYR A 45 -0.92 -7.86 -20.10
CA TYR A 45 -1.54 -7.14 -18.98
C TYR A 45 -2.39 -5.96 -19.47
N LYS A 46 -1.89 -5.19 -20.45
CA LYS A 46 -2.67 -4.12 -21.06
C LYS A 46 -3.95 -4.66 -21.70
N ALA A 47 -3.84 -5.68 -22.55
CA ALA A 47 -4.97 -6.24 -23.28
C ALA A 47 -6.05 -6.85 -22.36
N PHE A 48 -5.67 -7.53 -21.28
CA PHE A 48 -6.64 -8.24 -20.43
C PHE A 48 -7.18 -7.42 -19.26
N ILE A 49 -6.39 -6.51 -18.69
CA ILE A 49 -6.77 -5.77 -17.47
C ILE A 49 -7.26 -4.35 -17.80
N PHE A 50 -6.69 -3.72 -18.84
CA PHE A 50 -6.87 -2.28 -19.08
C PHE A 50 -7.56 -1.95 -20.40
N ASP A 51 -7.54 -2.85 -21.38
CA ASP A 51 -8.13 -2.63 -22.70
C ASP A 51 -9.60 -3.06 -22.69
N ALA A 52 -10.45 -2.23 -22.09
CA ALA A 52 -11.89 -2.42 -22.07
C ALA A 52 -12.52 -1.73 -23.29
N ASN A 53 -13.27 -2.48 -24.11
CA ASN A 53 -13.88 -1.92 -25.32
C ASN A 53 -15.25 -1.29 -25.02
N VAL A 54 -15.27 0.04 -24.95
CA VAL A 54 -16.50 0.83 -24.76
C VAL A 54 -17.54 0.58 -25.86
N SER A 55 -17.13 0.20 -27.07
CA SER A 55 -18.06 -0.11 -28.17
C SER A 55 -18.83 -1.42 -27.96
N LYS A 56 -18.39 -2.26 -27.02
CA LYS A 56 -19.00 -3.54 -26.66
C LYS A 56 -19.66 -3.50 -25.27
N ASP A 57 -19.80 -2.32 -24.68
CA ASP A 57 -20.28 -2.12 -23.30
C ASP A 57 -19.44 -2.87 -22.25
N GLU A 58 -18.13 -3.01 -22.49
CA GLU A 58 -17.21 -3.62 -21.53
C GLU A 58 -16.69 -2.56 -20.55
N TYR A 59 -17.18 -2.60 -19.31
CA TYR A 59 -16.76 -1.69 -18.24
C TYR A 59 -16.19 -2.47 -17.05
N ILE A 60 -14.88 -2.70 -17.05
CA ILE A 60 -14.21 -3.52 -16.02
C ILE A 60 -14.31 -2.84 -14.65
N PHE A 61 -13.91 -1.56 -14.57
CA PHE A 61 -13.83 -0.86 -13.27
C PHE A 61 -15.19 -0.46 -12.71
N GLU A 62 -16.17 -0.13 -13.57
CA GLU A 62 -17.52 0.25 -13.12
C GLU A 62 -18.25 -0.92 -12.46
N ASN A 63 -17.97 -2.16 -12.88
CA ASN A 63 -18.56 -3.36 -12.29
C ASN A 63 -17.93 -3.75 -10.94
N ILE A 64 -16.71 -3.28 -10.65
CA ILE A 64 -15.91 -3.68 -9.48
C ILE A 64 -15.98 -2.61 -8.39
N ILE A 65 -15.99 -1.33 -8.78
CA ILE A 65 -15.94 -0.18 -7.88
C ILE A 65 -17.37 0.29 -7.58
N ASP A 66 -17.56 0.77 -6.35
CA ASP A 66 -18.80 1.39 -5.93
C ASP A 66 -18.70 2.92 -6.10
N PRO A 67 -19.36 3.52 -7.11
CA PRO A 67 -19.28 4.96 -7.34
C PRO A 67 -20.01 5.77 -6.25
N ASP A 68 -21.00 5.17 -5.58
CA ASP A 68 -21.88 5.86 -4.63
C ASP A 68 -21.38 5.77 -3.18
N TYR A 69 -20.36 4.95 -2.94
CA TYR A 69 -19.81 4.78 -1.60
C TYR A 69 -19.06 6.02 -1.12
N LYS A 70 -19.58 6.65 -0.05
CA LYS A 70 -18.97 7.81 0.60
C LYS A 70 -17.89 7.36 1.59
N TYR A 71 -16.62 7.44 1.16
CA TYR A 71 -15.49 7.21 2.04
C TYR A 71 -15.32 8.36 3.04
N THR A 72 -15.33 8.05 4.33
CA THR A 72 -14.97 8.98 5.40
C THR A 72 -13.49 8.84 5.72
N PHE A 73 -12.72 9.87 5.38
CA PHE A 73 -11.30 9.95 5.73
C PHE A 73 -11.15 10.75 7.02
N PRO A 74 -10.87 10.11 8.16
CA PRO A 74 -10.69 10.83 9.42
C PRO A 74 -9.46 11.73 9.35
N LEU A 75 -9.55 12.91 9.96
CA LEU A 75 -8.43 13.84 10.07
C LEU A 75 -7.30 13.18 10.85
N GLU A 76 -6.11 13.16 10.25
CA GLU A 76 -4.96 12.45 10.80
C GLU A 76 -4.48 13.03 12.14
N LEU A 77 -4.87 14.27 12.49
CA LEU A 77 -4.59 14.91 13.78
C LEU A 77 -5.02 14.05 14.97
N GLU A 78 -6.19 13.43 14.93
CA GLU A 78 -6.68 12.58 16.02
C GLU A 78 -5.85 11.28 16.17
N ARG A 79 -5.24 10.81 15.08
CA ARG A 79 -4.42 9.59 15.03
C ARG A 79 -2.94 9.86 15.37
N TYR A 80 -2.45 11.08 15.12
CA TYR A 80 -1.08 11.50 15.42
C TYR A 80 -0.73 11.53 16.90
N TYR A 81 -1.72 11.75 17.79
CA TYR A 81 -1.47 11.76 19.23
C TYR A 81 -1.19 10.36 19.80
N LYS A 82 -1.62 9.27 19.15
CA LYS A 82 -1.56 7.94 19.74
C LYS A 82 -0.46 7.01 19.22
N LYS A 83 -0.23 6.79 17.91
CA LYS A 83 0.67 5.69 17.47
C LYS A 83 1.49 5.87 16.18
N ASP A 84 1.16 6.79 15.27
CA ASP A 84 1.63 6.68 13.87
C ASP A 84 2.64 7.74 13.37
N LYS A 85 3.20 8.57 14.25
CA LYS A 85 4.20 9.59 13.85
C LYS A 85 5.39 9.00 13.07
N ARG A 86 5.82 7.78 13.42
CA ARG A 86 6.93 7.08 12.77
C ARG A 86 6.59 6.59 11.35
N ARG A 87 5.35 6.16 11.11
CA ARG A 87 4.92 5.67 9.80
C ARG A 87 4.86 6.81 8.79
N LEU A 88 4.28 7.94 9.18
CA LEU A 88 4.25 9.13 8.33
C LEU A 88 5.66 9.66 8.07
N LEU A 89 6.50 9.78 9.10
CA LEU A 89 7.89 10.23 8.92
C LEU A 89 8.65 9.30 7.97
N ASN A 90 8.50 7.98 8.11
CA ASN A 90 9.13 7.02 7.18
C ASN A 90 8.63 7.18 5.74
N ILE A 91 7.33 7.43 5.53
CA ILE A 91 6.77 7.65 4.19
C ILE A 91 7.32 8.94 3.59
N LEU A 92 7.32 10.04 4.36
CA LEU A 92 7.84 11.34 3.91
C LEU A 92 9.34 11.27 3.64
N CYS A 93 10.14 10.76 4.57
CA CYS A 93 11.59 10.64 4.40
C CYS A 93 11.92 9.71 3.22
N LYS A 94 11.25 8.55 3.09
CA LYS A 94 11.48 7.65 1.95
C LYS A 94 11.16 8.34 0.63
N LYS A 95 10.02 9.03 0.52
CA LYS A 95 9.61 9.72 -0.71
C LYS A 95 10.54 10.87 -1.08
N ILE A 96 11.00 11.64 -0.10
CA ILE A 96 11.94 12.75 -0.30
C ILE A 96 13.30 12.20 -0.76
N LEU A 97 13.83 11.19 -0.07
CA LEU A 97 15.12 10.56 -0.40
C LEU A 97 15.10 9.86 -1.77
N THR A 98 13.99 9.22 -2.17
CA THR A 98 13.89 8.61 -3.49
C THR A 98 13.72 9.63 -4.61
N SER A 99 13.12 10.79 -4.32
CA SER A 99 12.95 11.86 -5.31
C SER A 99 14.23 12.69 -5.50
N SER A 100 15.13 12.71 -4.50
CA SER A 100 16.44 13.36 -4.59
C SER A 100 17.54 12.46 -5.16
N ASN A 101 17.34 11.14 -5.19
CA ASN A 101 18.34 10.16 -5.63
C ASN A 101 18.25 9.79 -7.12
N SER A 102 17.36 10.40 -7.91
CA SER A 102 17.33 10.21 -9.36
C SER A 102 18.56 10.80 -10.09
N ASP A 103 19.36 11.65 -9.42
CA ASP A 103 20.50 12.31 -10.07
C ASP A 103 21.88 11.93 -9.53
N ASN A 104 22.00 11.14 -8.47
CA ASN A 104 23.30 10.77 -7.90
C ASN A 104 23.38 9.28 -7.55
N GLN A 105 23.63 8.47 -8.58
CA GLN A 105 24.40 7.25 -8.36
C GLN A 105 25.81 7.69 -7.95
N LEU A 106 26.18 7.47 -6.69
CA LEU A 106 27.49 6.98 -6.21
C LEU A 106 27.66 7.26 -4.71
N HIS A 107 27.94 6.19 -3.96
CA HIS A 107 28.60 6.11 -2.66
C HIS A 107 27.99 6.77 -1.39
N GLN A 108 27.76 5.88 -0.41
CA GLN A 108 27.97 6.05 1.02
C GLN A 108 27.21 7.20 1.73
N GLN A 109 26.16 6.83 2.46
CA GLN A 109 26.25 6.58 3.90
C GLN A 109 24.86 6.16 4.39
N ARG A 110 24.80 5.00 5.04
CA ARG A 110 23.64 4.60 5.83
C ARG A 110 23.48 5.62 6.95
N SER A 111 22.58 6.59 6.79
CA SER A 111 22.11 7.42 7.90
C SER A 111 21.26 6.56 8.83
N SER A 112 21.97 5.80 9.67
CA SER A 112 21.45 5.09 10.83
C SER A 112 21.02 6.08 11.90
N THR A 113 19.79 6.61 11.81
CA THR A 113 19.17 7.35 12.91
C THR A 113 18.52 6.43 13.95
N THR A 114 18.73 5.13 13.84
CA THR A 114 18.63 4.21 14.97
C THR A 114 20.01 3.66 15.22
N SER A 115 20.74 4.21 16.20
CA SER A 115 21.84 3.49 16.83
C SER A 115 21.24 2.18 17.33
N ARG A 116 21.43 1.11 16.55
CA ARG A 116 21.01 -0.22 16.95
C ARG A 116 21.96 -0.59 18.07
N TYR A 117 21.52 -0.40 19.31
CA TYR A 117 22.16 -0.99 20.48
C TYR A 117 22.24 -2.50 20.22
N LEU A 118 23.42 -2.95 19.78
CA LEU A 118 23.75 -4.36 19.77
C LEU A 118 23.82 -4.78 21.25
N PRO A 119 23.08 -5.82 21.68
CA PRO A 119 23.18 -6.30 23.05
C PRO A 119 24.62 -6.77 23.30
N SER A 120 25.36 -5.99 24.07
CA SER A 120 26.83 -6.02 24.21
C SER A 120 27.35 -7.13 25.13
N GLN A 121 26.51 -8.06 25.58
CA GLN A 121 26.88 -9.00 26.62
C GLN A 121 27.98 -9.99 26.18
N TYR A 122 28.04 -10.33 24.90
CA TYR A 122 29.08 -11.19 24.32
C TYR A 122 30.30 -10.43 23.76
N LEU A 123 30.23 -9.10 23.67
CA LEU A 123 31.34 -8.27 23.19
C LEU A 123 32.16 -7.67 24.32
N PHE A 124 31.70 -7.75 25.57
CA PHE A 124 32.38 -7.14 26.72
C PHE A 124 33.79 -7.68 26.96
N THR A 125 34.06 -8.94 26.56
CA THR A 125 35.36 -9.61 26.70
C THR A 125 36.19 -9.57 25.41
N SER A 126 35.69 -8.97 24.34
CA SER A 126 36.37 -8.90 23.05
C SER A 126 37.17 -7.61 22.93
N SER A 127 38.37 -7.70 22.33
CA SER A 127 39.21 -6.55 21.95
C SER A 127 38.48 -5.55 21.04
N LEU A 128 37.42 -5.99 20.37
CA LEU A 128 36.54 -5.17 19.54
C LEU A 128 35.75 -4.13 20.36
N ARG A 129 35.64 -4.29 21.69
CA ARG A 129 35.04 -3.31 22.60
C ARG A 129 35.79 -1.98 22.59
N ASP A 130 37.12 -2.03 22.63
CA ASP A 130 37.93 -0.81 22.73
C ASP A 130 37.85 0.01 21.44
N GLU A 131 37.77 -0.63 20.28
CA GLU A 131 37.56 0.04 18.98
C GLU A 131 36.16 0.67 18.85
N LEU A 132 35.12 0.02 19.38
CA LEU A 132 33.76 0.59 19.39
C LEU A 132 33.63 1.78 20.36
N ALA A 133 34.32 1.73 21.50
CA ALA A 133 34.31 2.84 22.46
C ALA A 133 34.92 4.13 21.89
N ILE A 134 35.90 4.03 20.97
CA ILE A 134 36.52 5.19 20.31
C ILE A 134 35.52 5.90 19.38
N PHE A 135 34.56 5.18 18.82
CA PHE A 135 33.54 5.76 17.93
C PHE A 135 32.53 6.63 18.68
N ASP A 136 32.25 6.33 19.95
CA ASP A 136 31.34 7.15 20.77
C ASP A 136 31.95 8.50 21.14
N PHE A 137 33.27 8.59 21.38
CA PHE A 137 33.94 9.84 21.76
C PHE A 137 34.32 10.77 20.59
N THR A 138 34.34 10.25 19.36
CA THR A 138 34.68 11.03 18.16
C THR A 138 33.47 11.64 17.46
N SER A 139 32.26 11.35 17.94
CA SER A 139 31.02 11.98 17.48
C SER A 139 30.72 13.29 18.23
N VAL A 140 31.59 14.29 18.02
CA VAL A 140 31.26 15.71 18.19
C VAL A 140 31.07 16.32 16.81
#